data_AF-A0A821UIE8-F1
#
_entry.id   AF-A0A821UIE8-F1
#
_cell.length_a   1.000
_cell.length_b   1.000
_cell.length_c   1.000
_cell.angle_alpha   90.00
_cell.angle_beta   90.00
_cell.angle_gamma   90.00
#
_symmetry.space_group_name_H-M   'P 1'
#
loop_
_entity.id
_entity.type
_entity.pdbx_description
1 polymer ?
#
loop_
_entity_poly.entity_id
_entity_poly.type
_entity_poly.pdbx_seq_one_letter_code
_entity_poly.pdbx_strand_id
1 'polypeptide(L)'
;MAFFECQTAIRQIWNWNWLYKSISINNCGIGIDMSVQPGQNETVGGLTILDSHFYNTRIGIITSANAQSMPPSAGQILLDNVHFDKTPVAVQSPAGEIILQGNQRINSWGQGHVYTPSSRNYTFIRGLLPPPNKSALLMEGSKFLEYSRPEYLEYSVNQFVTVKSLGAKGDGMT
;
A
#
# COMPACT_ATOMS: atom_id res chain seq x y z
N MET A 1 5.09 0.09 8.91
CA MET A 1 5.95 1.29 8.83
C MET A 1 5.19 2.49 9.38
N ALA A 2 5.86 3.46 9.99
CA ALA A 2 5.20 4.64 10.55
C ALA A 2 5.92 5.94 10.16
N PHE A 3 5.15 6.97 9.81
CA PHE A 3 5.61 8.28 9.39
C PHE A 3 4.91 9.36 10.21
N PHE A 4 5.66 10.35 10.67
CA PHE A 4 5.17 11.43 11.55
C PHE A 4 5.67 12.77 11.03
N GLU A 5 4.78 13.76 10.96
CA GLU A 5 5.12 15.18 10.72
C GLU A 5 5.92 15.44 9.43
N CYS A 6 5.73 14.58 8.44
CA CYS A 6 6.39 14.72 7.14
C CYS A 6 5.63 15.73 6.26
N GLN A 7 6.34 16.51 5.46
CA GLN A 7 5.69 17.26 4.36
C GLN A 7 5.03 16.29 3.38
N THR A 8 5.75 15.23 3.01
CA THR A 8 5.26 14.08 2.24
C THR A 8 5.84 12.81 2.87
N ALA A 9 5.00 11.88 3.32
CA ALA A 9 5.48 10.67 3.99
C ALA A 9 6.17 9.69 3.01
N ILE A 10 5.56 9.47 1.84
CA ILE A 10 6.09 8.62 0.77
C ILE A 10 6.01 9.38 -0.55
N ARG A 11 7.15 9.55 -1.23
CA ARG A 11 7.21 10.04 -2.61
C ARG A 11 7.58 8.89 -3.53
N GLN A 12 6.59 8.28 -4.15
CA GLN A 12 6.76 7.16 -5.06
C GLN A 12 7.11 7.70 -6.45
N ILE A 13 8.40 7.70 -6.80
CA ILE A 13 8.85 8.25 -8.08
C ILE A 13 8.70 7.28 -9.25
N TRP A 14 8.79 5.97 -9.01
CA TRP A 14 8.68 4.92 -10.02
C TRP A 14 8.45 3.55 -9.36
N ASN A 15 7.71 2.66 -10.01
CA ASN A 15 7.68 1.21 -9.75
C ASN A 15 7.00 0.47 -10.91
N TRP A 16 6.99 -0.86 -10.88
CA TRP A 16 5.99 -1.65 -11.60
C TRP A 16 4.73 -1.86 -10.75
N ASN A 17 4.93 -2.29 -9.51
CA ASN A 17 3.90 -2.34 -8.48
C ASN A 17 4.57 -2.29 -7.11
N TRP A 18 3.90 -1.74 -6.10
CA TRP A 18 4.31 -1.84 -4.71
C TRP A 18 3.10 -2.13 -3.83
N LEU A 19 3.25 -3.06 -2.89
CA LEU A 19 2.28 -3.32 -1.85
C LEU A 19 2.73 -2.68 -0.54
N TYR A 20 1.93 -1.76 -0.02
CA TYR A 20 2.06 -1.21 1.33
C TYR A 20 1.02 -1.86 2.23
N LYS A 21 1.48 -2.47 3.33
CA LYS A 21 0.62 -3.03 4.35
C LYS A 21 0.95 -2.44 5.71
N SER A 22 -0.09 -2.21 6.51
CA SER A 22 0.04 -1.73 7.89
C SER A 22 0.92 -0.49 8.01
N ILE A 23 0.79 0.44 7.06
CA ILE A 23 1.45 1.75 7.17
C ILE A 23 0.60 2.69 8.02
N SER A 24 1.28 3.51 8.82
CA SER A 24 0.67 4.54 9.65
C SER A 24 1.28 5.89 9.28
N ILE A 25 0.46 6.81 8.78
CA ILE A 25 0.88 8.15 8.35
C ILE A 25 0.15 9.16 9.24
N ASN A 26 0.90 9.94 10.01
CA ASN A 26 0.35 10.76 11.09
C ASN A 26 0.83 12.21 10.96
N ASN A 27 -0.09 13.16 11.01
CA ASN A 27 0.21 14.59 11.01
C ASN A 27 1.04 15.04 9.78
N CYS A 28 0.80 14.45 8.61
CA CYS A 28 1.57 14.74 7.41
C CYS A 28 0.86 15.74 6.48
N GLY A 29 1.61 16.45 5.65
CA GLY A 29 1.04 17.29 4.59
C GLY A 29 0.40 16.44 3.49
N ILE A 30 1.16 15.48 2.96
CA ILE A 30 0.73 14.49 1.98
C ILE A 30 1.14 13.12 2.50
N GLY A 31 0.25 12.13 2.40
CA GLY A 31 0.60 10.75 2.73
C GLY A 31 1.48 10.12 1.64
N ILE A 32 0.91 9.88 0.47
CA ILE A 32 1.63 9.31 -0.68
C ILE A 32 1.49 10.23 -1.88
N ASP A 33 2.61 10.69 -2.42
CA ASP A 33 2.64 11.35 -3.73
C ASP A 33 3.20 10.35 -4.76
N MET A 34 2.34 9.96 -5.70
CA MET A 34 2.68 9.09 -6.83
C MET A 34 2.44 9.78 -8.18
N SER A 35 2.34 11.12 -8.18
CA SER A 35 2.01 11.88 -9.37
C SER A 35 3.25 12.27 -10.18
N VAL A 36 3.02 12.51 -11.48
CA VAL A 36 3.99 13.14 -12.38
C VAL A 36 3.56 14.57 -12.71
N GLN A 37 4.49 15.35 -13.26
CA GLN A 37 4.21 16.71 -13.71
C GLN A 37 3.24 16.72 -14.91
N PRO A 38 2.45 17.80 -15.10
CA PRO A 38 1.58 17.94 -16.27
C PRO A 38 2.35 17.73 -17.59
N GLY A 39 1.75 16.95 -18.49
CA GLY A 39 2.35 16.61 -19.79
C GLY A 39 3.38 15.47 -19.76
N GLN A 40 3.63 14.85 -18.60
CA GLN A 40 4.47 13.67 -18.49
C GLN A 40 3.64 12.38 -18.46
N ASN A 41 4.24 11.29 -18.92
CA ASN A 41 3.69 9.95 -18.76
C ASN A 41 3.88 9.46 -17.33
N GLU A 42 2.98 8.58 -16.88
CA GLU A 42 3.04 7.98 -15.55
C GLU A 42 4.30 7.10 -15.41
N THR A 43 5.01 7.28 -14.30
CA THR A 43 6.21 6.49 -13.96
C THR A 43 5.93 5.43 -12.90
N VAL A 44 4.85 5.57 -12.15
CA VAL A 44 4.42 4.58 -11.15
C VAL A 44 3.45 3.63 -11.80
N GLY A 45 3.77 2.33 -11.84
CA GLY A 45 2.88 1.32 -12.39
C GLY A 45 1.63 1.13 -11.53
N GLY A 46 1.81 0.92 -10.22
CA GLY A 46 0.67 0.92 -9.30
C GLY A 46 1.01 0.70 -7.84
N LEU A 47 0.03 0.97 -6.98
CA LEU A 47 0.10 0.81 -5.54
C LEU A 47 -1.08 -0.03 -5.03
N THR A 48 -0.79 -1.03 -4.21
CA THR A 48 -1.78 -1.75 -3.41
C THR A 48 -1.58 -1.38 -1.95
N ILE A 49 -2.58 -0.82 -1.29
CA ILE A 49 -2.49 -0.31 0.08
C ILE A 49 -3.49 -1.06 0.94
N LEU A 50 -2.99 -1.83 1.90
CA LEU A 50 -3.75 -2.73 2.76
C LEU A 50 -3.64 -2.31 4.22
N ASP A 51 -4.73 -2.43 4.98
CA ASP A 51 -4.74 -2.39 6.46
C ASP A 51 -4.06 -1.15 7.08
N SER A 52 -4.13 -0.02 6.38
CA SER A 52 -3.32 1.18 6.65
C SER A 52 -4.13 2.32 7.25
N HIS A 53 -3.44 3.24 7.90
CA HIS A 53 -4.06 4.36 8.60
C HIS A 53 -3.39 5.68 8.25
N PHE A 54 -4.20 6.64 7.80
CA PHE A 54 -3.81 8.03 7.56
C PHE A 54 -4.56 8.87 8.58
N TYR A 55 -3.84 9.43 9.55
CA TYR A 55 -4.38 10.22 10.64
C TYR A 55 -3.93 11.67 10.55
N ASN A 56 -4.89 12.60 10.66
CA ASN A 56 -4.65 14.04 10.67
C ASN A 56 -3.69 14.48 9.55
N THR A 57 -3.87 13.92 8.36
CA THR A 57 -3.03 14.17 7.20
C THR A 57 -3.85 14.96 6.19
N ARG A 58 -3.33 16.07 5.67
CA ARG A 58 -4.17 16.98 4.85
C ARG A 58 -4.66 16.29 3.57
N ILE A 59 -3.79 15.53 2.91
CA ILE A 59 -4.10 14.77 1.69
C ILE A 59 -3.55 13.35 1.83
N GLY A 60 -4.39 12.33 1.66
CA GLY A 60 -4.00 10.93 1.69
C GLY A 60 -3.05 10.58 0.55
N ILE A 61 -3.55 10.60 -0.69
CA ILE A 61 -2.80 10.18 -1.89
C ILE A 61 -2.98 11.22 -3.01
N ILE A 62 -1.89 11.56 -3.70
CA ILE A 62 -1.93 12.35 -4.94
C ILE A 62 -1.60 11.43 -6.12
N THR A 63 -2.45 11.44 -7.15
CA THR A 63 -2.27 10.66 -8.39
C THR A 63 -2.59 11.50 -9.62
N SER A 64 -1.72 11.50 -10.62
CA SER A 64 -1.96 12.14 -11.92
C SER A 64 -2.72 11.23 -12.90
N ALA A 65 -2.82 9.94 -12.59
CA ALA A 65 -3.28 8.93 -13.54
C ALA A 65 -4.78 9.02 -13.83
N ASN A 66 -5.16 8.99 -15.10
CA ASN A 66 -6.51 9.08 -15.62
C ASN A 66 -6.71 8.08 -16.78
N ALA A 67 -7.90 8.09 -17.41
CA ALA A 67 -8.24 7.14 -18.47
C ALA A 67 -7.36 7.26 -19.74
N GLN A 68 -6.64 8.38 -19.91
CA GLN A 68 -5.74 8.65 -21.04
C GLN A 68 -4.27 8.48 -20.65
N SER A 69 -3.97 8.06 -19.43
CA SER A 69 -2.59 7.89 -18.96
C SER A 69 -1.81 6.84 -19.76
N MET A 70 -0.53 7.13 -19.96
CA MET A 70 0.43 6.27 -20.64
C MET A 70 1.60 5.92 -19.70
N PRO A 71 2.16 4.70 -19.76
CA PRO A 71 1.63 3.56 -20.52
C PRO A 71 0.24 3.14 -20.02
N PRO A 72 -0.59 2.47 -20.85
CA PRO A 72 -1.93 2.08 -20.44
C PRO A 72 -1.88 1.33 -19.11
N SER A 73 -2.80 1.66 -18.21
CA SER A 73 -2.91 1.07 -16.88
C SER A 73 -1.85 1.50 -15.83
N ALA A 74 -0.93 2.41 -16.15
CA ALA A 74 -0.05 3.00 -15.14
C ALA A 74 -0.83 3.88 -14.14
N GLY A 75 -0.27 4.05 -12.95
CA GLY A 75 -0.86 4.81 -11.85
C GLY A 75 -2.08 4.14 -11.21
N GLN A 76 -2.12 2.81 -11.23
CA GLN A 76 -3.16 2.04 -10.54
C GLN A 76 -3.09 2.21 -9.03
N ILE A 77 -4.26 2.23 -8.39
CA ILE A 77 -4.37 2.23 -6.93
C ILE A 77 -5.42 1.19 -6.54
N LEU A 78 -5.08 0.31 -5.61
CA LEU A 78 -6.03 -0.50 -4.86
C LEU A 78 -5.94 -0.12 -3.39
N LEU A 79 -7.06 0.30 -2.81
CA LEU A 79 -7.20 0.53 -1.37
C LEU A 79 -8.08 -0.57 -0.79
N ASP A 80 -7.59 -1.26 0.22
CA ASP A 80 -8.36 -2.25 0.96
C ASP A 80 -8.12 -2.07 2.47
N ASN A 81 -9.21 -1.86 3.20
CA ASN A 81 -9.20 -1.62 4.65
C ASN A 81 -8.28 -0.46 5.06
N VAL A 82 -8.39 0.67 4.35
CA VAL A 82 -7.60 1.88 4.61
C VAL A 82 -8.45 2.91 5.33
N HIS A 83 -7.98 3.36 6.50
CA HIS A 83 -8.70 4.34 7.30
C HIS A 83 -8.09 5.73 7.11
N PHE A 84 -8.90 6.68 6.65
CA PHE A 84 -8.54 8.09 6.56
C PHE A 84 -9.27 8.82 7.69
N ASP A 85 -8.59 9.01 8.81
CA ASP A 85 -9.13 9.68 10.00
C ASP A 85 -8.58 11.11 10.09
N LYS A 86 -9.45 12.09 10.32
CA LYS A 86 -9.13 13.53 10.24
C LYS A 86 -8.32 13.90 8.99
N THR A 87 -8.56 13.16 7.91
CA THR A 87 -7.88 13.28 6.63
C THR A 87 -8.98 13.49 5.60
N PRO A 88 -9.34 14.75 5.27
CA PRO A 88 -10.55 15.06 4.53
C PRO A 88 -10.49 14.63 3.06
N VAL A 89 -9.29 14.52 2.49
CA VAL A 89 -9.07 14.12 1.09
C VAL A 89 -8.31 12.80 1.09
N ALA A 90 -8.95 11.71 0.67
CA ALA A 90 -8.28 10.40 0.58
C ALA A 90 -7.44 10.30 -0.69
N VAL A 91 -7.98 10.70 -1.84
CA VAL A 91 -7.28 10.72 -3.13
C VAL A 91 -7.61 12.01 -3.87
N GLN A 92 -6.60 12.67 -4.43
CA GLN A 92 -6.77 13.84 -5.30
C GLN A 92 -5.85 13.83 -6.51
N SER A 93 -6.20 14.64 -7.52
CA SER A 93 -5.31 14.97 -8.63
C SER A 93 -4.27 16.04 -8.24
N PRO A 94 -3.19 16.23 -9.01
CA PRO A 94 -2.24 17.34 -8.80
C PRO A 94 -2.89 18.72 -8.93
N ALA A 95 -4.01 18.82 -9.67
CA ALA A 95 -4.78 20.05 -9.84
C ALA A 95 -5.73 20.36 -8.65
N GLY A 96 -5.78 19.47 -7.64
CA GLY A 96 -6.63 19.64 -6.46
C GLY A 96 -8.06 19.12 -6.60
N GLU A 97 -8.37 18.41 -7.69
CA GLU A 97 -9.65 17.72 -7.83
C GLU A 97 -9.72 16.54 -6.86
N ILE A 98 -10.75 16.50 -6.01
CA ILE A 98 -10.96 15.39 -5.07
C ILE A 98 -11.52 14.19 -5.85
N ILE A 99 -10.74 13.12 -5.92
CA ILE A 99 -11.11 11.86 -6.56
C ILE A 99 -11.85 10.95 -5.59
N LEU A 100 -11.42 10.94 -4.32
CA LEU A 100 -12.05 10.18 -3.24
C LEU A 100 -12.06 11.01 -1.95
N GLN A 101 -13.25 11.19 -1.38
CA GLN A 101 -13.44 11.84 -0.09
C GLN A 101 -12.85 10.98 1.04
N GLY A 102 -12.19 11.62 2.00
CA GLY A 102 -11.64 10.98 3.19
C GLY A 102 -12.59 11.03 4.39
N ASN A 103 -12.03 11.17 5.60
CA ASN A 103 -12.75 11.12 6.89
C ASN A 103 -13.64 9.88 7.04
N GLN A 104 -13.17 8.75 6.53
CA GLN A 104 -13.88 7.48 6.54
C GLN A 104 -12.92 6.30 6.40
N ARG A 105 -13.43 5.11 6.69
CA ARG A 105 -12.76 3.85 6.35
C ARG A 105 -13.19 3.42 4.95
N ILE A 106 -12.19 3.18 4.10
CA ILE A 106 -12.36 2.61 2.78
C ILE A 106 -12.19 1.10 2.88
N ASN A 107 -13.29 0.36 2.69
CA ASN A 107 -13.25 -1.10 2.72
C ASN A 107 -12.59 -1.67 1.47
N SER A 108 -12.98 -1.18 0.28
CA SER A 108 -12.38 -1.56 -1.00
C SER A 108 -12.68 -0.48 -2.05
N TRP A 109 -11.63 0.05 -2.70
CA TRP A 109 -11.73 1.07 -3.74
C TRP A 109 -10.58 0.91 -4.73
N GLY A 110 -10.84 1.20 -6.00
CA GLY A 110 -9.84 1.10 -7.06
C GLY A 110 -9.81 2.29 -8.01
N GLN A 111 -8.59 2.61 -8.47
CA GLN A 111 -8.32 3.39 -9.67
C GLN A 111 -7.55 2.53 -10.66
N GLY A 112 -8.04 2.41 -11.89
CA GLY A 112 -7.34 1.66 -12.94
C GLY A 112 -8.24 0.86 -13.85
N HIS A 113 -7.63 -0.04 -14.62
CA HIS A 113 -8.32 -0.93 -15.53
C HIS A 113 -8.96 -2.10 -14.76
N VAL A 114 -10.27 -2.23 -14.87
CA VAL A 114 -11.02 -3.38 -14.34
C VAL A 114 -11.57 -4.21 -15.49
N TYR A 115 -11.53 -5.53 -15.29
CA TYR A 115 -12.03 -6.52 -16.22
C TYR A 115 -13.18 -7.30 -15.59
N THR A 116 -14.10 -7.78 -16.42
CA THR A 116 -15.15 -8.72 -16.00
C THR A 116 -14.78 -10.14 -16.47
N PRO A 117 -15.30 -11.20 -15.81
CA PRO A 117 -15.05 -12.58 -16.27
C PRO A 117 -15.48 -12.85 -17.72
N SER A 118 -16.42 -12.05 -18.24
CA SER A 118 -17.00 -12.20 -19.57
C SER A 118 -16.30 -11.42 -20.68
N SER A 119 -15.30 -10.57 -20.37
CA SER A 119 -14.69 -9.66 -21.36
C SER A 119 -13.19 -9.49 -21.16
N ARG A 120 -12.47 -9.43 -22.28
CA ARG A 120 -11.05 -9.02 -22.32
C ARG A 120 -10.86 -7.51 -22.46
N ASN A 121 -11.95 -6.75 -22.66
CA ASN A 121 -11.89 -5.29 -22.67
C ASN A 121 -11.89 -4.78 -21.24
N TYR A 122 -11.05 -3.79 -20.96
CA TYR A 122 -11.04 -3.11 -19.67
C TYR A 122 -11.99 -1.91 -19.67
N THR A 123 -12.37 -1.53 -18.46
CA THR A 123 -12.93 -0.20 -18.17
C THR A 123 -12.01 0.49 -17.18
N PHE A 124 -11.58 1.72 -17.48
CA PHE A 124 -10.93 2.55 -16.47
C PHE A 124 -11.97 3.01 -15.46
N ILE A 125 -11.75 2.76 -14.18
CA ILE A 125 -12.63 3.21 -13.10
C ILE A 125 -11.86 4.02 -12.05
N ARG A 126 -12.62 4.80 -11.29
CA ARG A 126 -12.25 5.38 -10.00
C ARG A 126 -13.46 5.20 -9.09
N GLY A 127 -13.48 4.17 -8.26
CA GLY A 127 -14.72 3.82 -7.56
C GLY A 127 -14.59 2.70 -6.55
N LEU A 128 -15.68 2.55 -5.78
CA LEU A 128 -15.83 1.44 -4.83
C LEU A 128 -15.77 0.11 -5.58
N LEU A 129 -15.12 -0.85 -4.95
CA LEU A 129 -15.01 -2.22 -5.42
C LEU A 129 -15.71 -3.15 -4.44
N PRO A 130 -16.22 -4.31 -4.89
CA PRO A 130 -16.58 -5.38 -3.98
C PRO A 130 -15.36 -5.75 -3.12
N PRO A 131 -15.45 -5.75 -1.79
CA PRO A 131 -14.33 -6.18 -0.95
C PRO A 131 -14.05 -7.66 -1.18
N PRO A 132 -12.77 -8.07 -1.25
CA PRO A 132 -12.42 -9.47 -1.41
C PRO A 132 -12.88 -10.29 -0.20
N ASN A 133 -13.26 -11.55 -0.44
CA ASN A 133 -13.52 -12.48 0.65
C ASN A 133 -12.20 -12.82 1.36
N LYS A 134 -12.13 -12.57 2.67
CA LYS A 134 -10.96 -12.82 3.51
C LYS A 134 -11.33 -13.85 4.56
N SER A 135 -10.69 -15.02 4.51
CA SER A 135 -10.88 -16.06 5.53
C SER A 135 -10.42 -15.57 6.89
N ALA A 136 -11.20 -15.82 7.94
CA ALA A 136 -10.84 -15.50 9.32
C ALA A 136 -9.51 -16.14 9.76
N LEU A 137 -9.09 -17.25 9.12
CA LEU A 137 -7.80 -17.91 9.38
C LEU A 137 -6.59 -17.07 8.96
N LEU A 138 -6.78 -16.06 8.10
CA LEU A 138 -5.72 -15.17 7.61
C LEU A 138 -5.70 -13.83 8.36
N MET A 139 -6.59 -13.64 9.35
CA MET A 139 -6.84 -12.35 9.98
C MET A 139 -6.39 -12.32 11.43
N GLU A 140 -5.81 -11.20 11.83
CA GLU A 140 -5.64 -10.79 13.22
C GLU A 140 -6.57 -9.60 13.47
N GLY A 141 -7.71 -9.87 14.11
CA GLY A 141 -8.79 -8.89 14.25
C GLY A 141 -9.35 -8.44 12.90
N SER A 142 -9.15 -7.18 12.54
CA SER A 142 -9.64 -6.59 11.27
C SER A 142 -8.58 -6.49 10.19
N LYS A 143 -7.36 -6.99 10.42
CA LYS A 143 -6.22 -6.88 9.50
C LYS A 143 -5.70 -8.26 9.12
N PHE A 144 -4.99 -8.37 8.01
CA PHE A 144 -4.23 -9.58 7.71
C PHE A 144 -3.14 -9.80 8.76
N LEU A 145 -2.94 -11.08 9.13
CA LEU A 145 -1.87 -11.55 10.00
C LEU A 145 -0.51 -11.06 9.51
N GLU A 146 0.32 -10.56 10.41
CA GLU A 146 1.70 -10.18 10.10
C GLU A 146 2.64 -10.42 11.28
N TYR A 147 3.82 -10.97 11.00
CA TYR A 147 4.85 -11.20 12.00
C TYR A 147 6.19 -10.66 11.49
N SER A 148 6.88 -9.91 12.34
CA SER A 148 8.27 -9.56 12.08
C SER A 148 9.17 -10.79 12.28
N ARG A 149 10.34 -10.79 11.64
CA ARG A 149 11.34 -11.82 11.86
C ARG A 149 11.66 -11.89 13.37
N PRO A 150 11.56 -13.06 14.01
CA PRO A 150 11.92 -13.19 15.41
C PRO A 150 13.42 -12.90 15.58
N GLU A 151 13.74 -12.08 16.59
CA GLU A 151 15.13 -11.70 16.91
C GLU A 151 15.65 -12.37 18.19
N TYR A 152 14.79 -13.11 18.91
CA TYR A 152 15.13 -13.90 20.11
C TYR A 152 15.86 -13.11 21.21
N LEU A 153 15.50 -11.83 21.39
CA LEU A 153 16.19 -10.89 22.30
C LEU A 153 16.12 -11.32 23.78
N GLU A 154 15.15 -12.15 24.13
CA GLU A 154 14.92 -12.71 25.45
C GLU A 154 15.80 -13.93 25.78
N TYR A 155 16.52 -14.49 24.80
CA TYR A 155 17.35 -15.68 24.98
C TYR A 155 18.83 -15.31 25.21
N SER A 156 19.43 -15.94 26.21
CA SER A 156 20.88 -15.87 26.43
C SER A 156 21.66 -16.75 25.46
N VAL A 157 22.96 -16.47 25.27
CA VAL A 157 23.84 -17.27 24.39
C VAL A 157 23.84 -18.77 24.74
N ASN A 158 23.67 -19.11 26.01
CA ASN A 158 23.67 -20.50 26.49
C ASN A 158 22.41 -21.29 26.07
N GLN A 159 21.39 -20.63 25.53
CA GLN A 159 20.18 -21.26 25.00
C GLN A 159 20.26 -21.53 23.49
N PHE A 160 21.35 -21.11 22.84
CA PHE A 160 21.59 -21.38 21.43
C PHE A 160 22.47 -22.63 21.27
N VAL A 161 22.02 -23.56 20.42
CA VAL A 161 22.80 -24.74 20.05
C VAL A 161 23.41 -24.51 18.68
N THR A 162 24.75 -24.50 18.60
CA THR A 162 25.44 -24.48 17.31
C THR A 162 25.52 -25.89 16.74
N VAL A 163 24.96 -26.11 15.55
CA VAL A 163 25.00 -27.42 14.89
C VAL A 163 26.43 -27.92 14.64
N LYS A 164 27.42 -27.01 14.56
CA LYS A 164 28.83 -27.36 14.41
C LYS A 164 29.46 -27.96 15.66
N SER A 165 29.05 -27.53 16.87
CA SER A 165 29.52 -28.19 18.10
C SER A 165 28.96 -29.59 18.25
N LEU A 166 27.85 -29.88 17.57
CA LEU A 166 27.23 -31.20 17.49
C LEU A 166 27.70 -32.04 16.28
N GLY A 167 28.77 -31.61 15.60
CA GLY A 167 29.42 -32.41 14.56
C GLY A 167 29.02 -32.11 13.12
N ALA A 168 28.05 -31.19 12.87
CA ALA A 168 27.73 -30.79 11.51
C ALA A 168 28.91 -30.06 10.84
N LYS A 169 29.33 -30.51 9.65
CA LYS A 169 30.48 -29.92 8.93
C LYS A 169 30.11 -28.64 8.20
N GLY A 170 28.95 -28.63 7.53
CA GLY A 170 28.50 -27.49 6.73
C GLY A 170 29.36 -27.26 5.48
N ASP A 171 29.85 -28.33 4.86
CA ASP A 171 30.72 -28.30 3.68
C ASP A 171 30.01 -28.68 2.37
N GLY A 172 28.72 -29.04 2.45
CA GLY A 172 27.94 -29.48 1.29
C GLY A 172 28.38 -30.83 0.71
N MET A 173 29.17 -31.62 1.44
CA MET A 173 29.70 -32.91 0.98
C MET A 173 29.58 -34.04 1.99
N THR A 174 30.01 -33.82 3.24
CA THR A 174 30.09 -34.86 4.29
C THR A 174 28.73 -35.46 4.61
#